data_AF-A0A2V7U538-F1
#
_entry.id   AF-A0A2V7U538-F1
#
_cell.length_a   1.000
_cell.length_b   1.000
_cell.length_c   1.000
_cell.angle_alpha   90.00
_cell.angle_beta   90.00
_cell.angle_gamma   90.00
#
_symmetry.space_group_name_H-M   'P 1'
#
loop_
_entity.id
_entity.type
_entity.pdbx_description
1 polymer ?
#
loop_
_entity_poly.entity_id
_entity_poly.type
_entity_poly.pdbx_seq_one_letter_code
_entity_poly.pdbx_strand_id
1 'polypeptide(L)'
;MDRVVIFAEVSAVAAALLWWGRLPGPWRRALAVLTSGLGVLFLVGALRAEGHREAATMAVVVLGPAYVTEQASASASLPYYVLTGVCLLLGTAGLAVGDATARRLGSHWMATAVVLSLLVTATRFALDKAAAPPSWTRPIGVTWLPPIVGAFFALHAKKEGRGLRNVAWSLLAYGFAVRGAVALLNVLATTLGLGSHYDVSNLVYIKNPMSGHWHEFASGSFEQLFFLALLPQLVFWPIYTVATGMIGAFLALRLVPRELGPRVPVVGAGVGMAPAQPER
;
A
#
# COMPACT_ATOMS: atom_id res chain seq x y z
N MET A 1 -15.46 1.35 16.56
CA MET A 1 -14.12 0.79 16.82
C MET A 1 -13.60 -0.04 15.65
N ASP A 2 -14.45 -0.84 15.01
CA ASP A 2 -14.05 -1.83 13.98
C ASP A 2 -13.23 -1.26 12.81
N ARG A 3 -13.55 -0.05 12.33
CA ARG A 3 -12.78 0.59 11.23
C ARG A 3 -11.34 0.92 11.62
N VAL A 4 -11.10 1.30 12.88
CA VAL A 4 -9.76 1.63 13.38
C VAL A 4 -8.93 0.36 13.53
N VAL A 5 -9.55 -0.72 14.00
CA VAL A 5 -8.90 -2.03 14.15
C VAL A 5 -8.49 -2.58 12.78
N ILE A 6 -9.40 -2.61 11.80
CA ILE A 6 -9.09 -3.12 10.45
C ILE A 6 -8.00 -2.26 9.77
N PHE A 7 -8.05 -0.93 9.95
CA PHE A 7 -7.00 -0.05 9.45
C PHE A 7 -5.64 -0.33 10.09
N ALA A 8 -5.60 -0.56 11.40
CA ALA A 8 -4.38 -0.90 12.12
C ALA A 8 -3.82 -2.26 11.66
N GLU A 9 -4.68 -3.24 11.42
CA GLU A 9 -4.30 -4.56 10.89
C GLU A 9 -3.68 -4.47 9.50
N VAL A 10 -4.35 -3.80 8.55
CA VAL A 10 -3.83 -3.60 7.19
C VAL A 10 -2.50 -2.84 7.22
N SER A 11 -2.38 -1.84 8.09
CA SER A 11 -1.14 -1.08 8.27
C SER A 11 -0.02 -1.94 8.85
N ALA A 12 -0.32 -2.80 9.82
CA ALA A 12 0.64 -3.72 10.42
C ALA A 12 1.13 -4.77 9.41
N VAL A 13 0.22 -5.32 8.59
CA VAL A 13 0.56 -6.26 7.52
C VAL A 13 1.44 -5.58 6.47
N ALA A 14 1.08 -4.37 6.03
CA ALA A 14 1.90 -3.62 5.06
C ALA A 14 3.30 -3.33 5.61
N ALA A 15 3.42 -2.94 6.89
CA ALA A 15 4.71 -2.76 7.54
C ALA A 15 5.49 -4.08 7.62
N ALA A 16 4.85 -5.19 8.01
CA ALA A 16 5.50 -6.49 8.06
C ALA A 16 6.04 -6.93 6.69
N LEU A 17 5.27 -6.71 5.62
CA LEU A 17 5.68 -7.04 4.25
C LEU A 17 6.80 -6.14 3.73
N LEU A 18 6.77 -4.84 4.00
CA LEU A 18 7.86 -3.92 3.63
C LEU A 18 9.17 -4.28 4.33
N TRP A 19 9.11 -4.70 5.60
CA TRP A 19 10.29 -5.11 6.36
C TRP A 19 10.66 -6.59 6.20
N TRP A 20 9.87 -7.37 5.46
CA TRP A 20 10.02 -8.82 5.33
C TRP A 20 11.45 -9.26 4.98
N GLY A 21 12.04 -8.61 3.97
CA GLY A 21 13.40 -8.89 3.50
C GLY A 21 14.49 -8.71 4.56
N ARG A 22 14.19 -8.03 5.68
CA ARG A 22 15.12 -7.69 6.76
C ARG A 22 14.82 -8.36 8.09
N LEU A 23 13.67 -9.01 8.23
CA LEU A 23 13.37 -9.79 9.43
C LEU A 23 14.33 -10.99 9.52
N PRO A 24 14.81 -11.36 10.71
CA PRO A 24 15.57 -12.59 10.88
C PRO A 24 14.75 -13.81 10.41
N GLY A 25 15.42 -14.84 9.88
CA GLY A 25 14.77 -16.05 9.37
C GLY A 25 13.69 -16.65 10.29
N PRO A 26 13.92 -16.78 11.61
CA PRO A 26 12.92 -17.28 12.55
C PRO A 26 11.64 -16.44 12.60
N TRP A 27 11.77 -15.11 12.59
CA TRP A 27 10.62 -14.19 12.61
C TRP A 27 9.84 -14.21 11.30
N ARG A 28 10.52 -14.33 10.16
CA ARG A 28 9.85 -14.54 8.87
C ARG A 28 9.02 -15.83 8.88
N ARG A 29 9.59 -16.94 9.34
CA ARG A 29 8.87 -18.22 9.42
C ARG A 29 7.69 -18.14 10.37
N ALA A 30 7.86 -17.52 11.55
CA ALA A 30 6.78 -17.32 12.50
C ALA A 30 5.62 -16.51 11.89
N LEU A 31 5.92 -15.40 11.21
CA LEU A 31 4.89 -14.61 10.50
C LEU A 31 4.23 -15.41 9.38
N ALA A 32 4.98 -16.19 8.61
CA ALA A 32 4.43 -17.01 7.54
C ALA A 32 3.49 -18.12 8.05
N VAL A 33 3.80 -18.69 9.21
CA VAL A 33 2.94 -19.66 9.89
C VAL A 33 1.69 -18.97 10.43
N LEU A 34 1.84 -17.80 11.06
CA LEU A 34 0.70 -17.02 11.55
C LEU A 34 -0.25 -16.61 10.41
N THR A 35 0.29 -16.13 9.29
CA THR A 35 -0.54 -15.79 8.12
C THR A 35 -1.22 -17.02 7.52
N SER A 36 -0.54 -18.17 7.48
CA SER A 36 -1.17 -19.43 7.04
C SER A 36 -2.30 -19.85 7.98
N GLY A 37 -2.10 -19.76 9.30
CA GLY A 37 -3.12 -20.05 10.30
C GLY A 37 -4.34 -19.14 10.19
N LEU A 38 -4.14 -17.85 9.96
CA LEU A 38 -5.23 -16.91 9.65
C LEU A 38 -5.99 -17.31 8.38
N GLY A 39 -5.28 -17.77 7.34
CA GLY A 39 -5.90 -18.30 6.12
C GLY A 39 -6.83 -19.48 6.39
N VAL A 40 -6.42 -20.40 7.27
CA VAL A 40 -7.27 -21.53 7.69
C VAL A 40 -8.50 -21.04 8.48
N LEU A 41 -8.34 -20.07 9.38
CA LEU A 41 -9.47 -19.49 10.11
C LEU A 41 -10.47 -18.80 9.18
N PHE A 42 -9.99 -18.09 8.15
CA PHE A 42 -10.86 -17.53 7.12
C PHE A 42 -11.59 -18.62 6.34
N LEU A 43 -10.93 -19.73 6.00
CA LEU A 43 -11.57 -20.85 5.33
C LEU A 43 -12.70 -21.44 6.18
N VAL A 44 -12.47 -21.62 7.49
CA VAL A 44 -13.53 -22.06 8.43
C VAL A 44 -14.68 -21.06 8.46
N GLY A 45 -14.39 -19.76 8.43
CA GLY A 45 -15.40 -18.70 8.30
C GLY A 45 -16.20 -18.79 6.99
N ALA A 46 -15.53 -19.10 5.87
CA ALA A 46 -16.16 -19.28 4.57
C ALA A 46 -17.19 -20.42 4.60
N LEU A 47 -16.82 -21.54 5.22
CA LEU A 47 -17.67 -22.73 5.32
C LEU A 47 -18.90 -22.53 6.22
N ARG A 48 -18.89 -21.53 7.10
CA ARG A 48 -20.00 -21.19 8.00
C ARG A 48 -20.89 -20.07 7.48
N ALA A 49 -20.50 -19.40 6.40
CA ALA A 49 -21.23 -18.28 5.85
C ALA A 49 -22.35 -18.76 4.92
N GLU A 50 -23.61 -18.60 5.34
CA GLU A 50 -24.79 -18.88 4.51
C GLU A 50 -25.35 -17.59 3.87
N GLY A 51 -25.92 -17.74 2.66
CA GLY A 51 -26.72 -16.71 1.99
C GLY A 51 -26.03 -15.95 0.85
N HIS A 52 -26.84 -15.31 0.01
CA HIS A 52 -26.41 -14.33 -0.99
C HIS A 52 -26.43 -12.94 -0.36
N ARG A 53 -25.46 -12.09 -0.69
CA ARG A 53 -25.42 -10.69 -0.27
C ARG A 53 -25.29 -9.80 -1.49
N GLU A 54 -26.12 -8.77 -1.52
CA GLU A 54 -25.96 -7.64 -2.42
C GLU A 54 -25.07 -6.60 -1.76
N ALA A 55 -24.03 -6.16 -2.47
CA ALA A 55 -23.16 -5.08 -2.03
C ALA A 55 -23.07 -3.99 -3.10
N ALA A 56 -23.23 -2.75 -2.66
CA ALA A 56 -22.98 -1.59 -3.50
C ALA A 56 -21.48 -1.29 -3.56
N THR A 57 -20.93 -1.26 -4.77
CA THR A 57 -19.56 -0.80 -5.01
C THR A 57 -19.55 0.71 -4.97
N MET A 58 -18.76 1.30 -4.08
CA MET A 58 -18.74 2.75 -3.87
C MET A 58 -17.39 3.34 -4.25
N ALA A 59 -17.40 4.46 -4.97
CA ALA A 59 -16.22 5.25 -5.29
C ALA A 59 -16.36 6.69 -4.77
N VAL A 60 -15.22 7.36 -4.57
CA VAL A 60 -15.12 8.75 -4.09
C VAL A 60 -14.11 9.47 -4.97
N VAL A 61 -14.53 10.55 -5.64
CA VAL A 61 -13.63 11.44 -6.39
C VAL A 61 -13.23 12.58 -5.46
N VAL A 62 -11.97 12.56 -5.02
CA VAL A 62 -11.18 13.61 -4.31
C VAL A 62 -11.89 14.45 -3.24
N LEU A 63 -12.95 15.18 -3.58
CA LEU A 63 -13.83 15.93 -2.69
C LEU A 63 -15.27 15.75 -3.21
N GLY A 64 -15.98 14.71 -2.76
CA GLY A 64 -17.36 14.46 -3.19
C GLY A 64 -18.02 13.37 -2.35
N PRO A 65 -19.37 13.33 -2.29
CA PRO A 65 -20.08 12.25 -1.63
C PRO A 65 -19.74 10.91 -2.33
N ALA A 66 -19.65 9.84 -1.54
CA ALA A 66 -19.47 8.51 -2.10
C ALA A 66 -20.69 8.15 -2.96
N TYR A 67 -20.45 7.61 -4.16
CA TYR A 67 -21.51 7.22 -5.10
C TYR A 67 -21.39 5.74 -5.46
N VAL A 68 -22.52 5.13 -5.82
CA VAL A 68 -22.61 3.72 -6.22
C VAL A 68 -22.17 3.60 -7.68
N THR A 69 -21.15 2.79 -7.96
CA THR A 69 -20.73 2.47 -9.34
C THR A 69 -21.49 1.30 -9.90
N GLU A 70 -21.81 0.29 -9.09
CA GLU A 70 -22.58 -0.90 -9.48
C GLU A 70 -23.13 -1.65 -8.24
N GLN A 71 -24.14 -2.50 -8.44
CA GLN A 71 -24.61 -3.47 -7.44
C GLN A 71 -24.21 -4.88 -7.90
N ALA A 72 -23.48 -5.59 -7.06
CA ALA A 72 -23.08 -6.96 -7.35
C ALA A 72 -23.61 -7.93 -6.28
N SER A 73 -24.08 -9.09 -6.73
CA SER A 73 -24.54 -10.19 -5.89
C SER A 73 -23.41 -11.20 -5.72
N ALA A 74 -23.01 -11.47 -4.48
CA ALA A 74 -21.99 -12.46 -4.17
C ALA A 74 -22.45 -13.39 -3.04
N SER A 75 -21.91 -14.61 -3.05
CA SER A 75 -22.02 -15.50 -1.90
C SER A 75 -21.43 -14.84 -0.66
N ALA A 76 -22.10 -14.93 0.48
CA ALA A 76 -21.60 -14.45 1.77
C ALA A 76 -20.23 -15.07 2.14
N SER A 77 -19.89 -16.24 1.56
CA SER A 77 -18.63 -16.96 1.77
C SER A 77 -17.47 -16.49 0.88
N LEU A 78 -17.75 -15.82 -0.24
CA LEU A 78 -16.74 -15.40 -1.23
C LEU A 78 -15.58 -14.56 -0.65
N PRO A 79 -15.81 -13.55 0.21
CA PRO A 79 -14.71 -12.75 0.77
C PRO A 79 -13.76 -13.59 1.65
N TYR A 80 -14.29 -14.59 2.36
CA TYR A 80 -13.48 -15.49 3.16
C TYR A 80 -12.59 -16.40 2.30
N TYR A 81 -13.07 -16.83 1.12
CA TYR A 81 -12.25 -17.57 0.16
C TYR A 81 -11.12 -16.72 -0.43
N VAL A 82 -11.38 -15.44 -0.76
CA VAL A 82 -10.34 -14.52 -1.24
C VAL A 82 -9.24 -14.33 -0.18
N LEU A 83 -9.62 -14.08 1.08
CA LEU A 83 -8.64 -13.95 2.16
C LEU A 83 -7.89 -15.24 2.44
N THR A 84 -8.57 -16.38 2.39
CA THR A 84 -7.91 -17.70 2.49
C THR A 84 -6.81 -17.81 1.44
N GLY A 85 -7.11 -17.52 0.17
CA GLY A 85 -6.14 -17.54 -0.91
C GLY A 85 -4.96 -16.59 -0.66
N VAL A 86 -5.21 -15.34 -0.31
CA VAL A 86 -4.15 -14.34 -0.03
C VAL A 86 -3.27 -14.77 1.15
N CYS A 87 -3.86 -15.18 2.26
CA CYS A 87 -3.15 -15.59 3.46
C CYS A 87 -2.28 -16.83 3.24
N LEU A 88 -2.83 -17.84 2.54
CA LEU A 88 -2.10 -19.06 2.22
C LEU A 88 -0.99 -18.79 1.19
N LEU A 89 -1.22 -17.94 0.19
CA LEU A 89 -0.18 -17.55 -0.76
C LEU A 89 0.96 -16.79 -0.09
N LEU A 90 0.63 -15.82 0.78
CA LEU A 90 1.63 -15.06 1.54
C LEU A 90 2.40 -15.95 2.53
N GLY A 91 1.70 -16.85 3.22
CA GLY A 91 2.33 -17.84 4.11
C GLY A 91 3.25 -18.80 3.35
N THR A 92 2.78 -19.35 2.23
CA THR A 92 3.57 -20.26 1.39
C THR A 92 4.78 -19.55 0.78
N ALA A 93 4.59 -18.36 0.22
CA ALA A 93 5.70 -17.53 -0.27
C ALA A 93 6.67 -17.18 0.85
N GLY A 94 6.16 -16.85 2.04
CA GLY A 94 6.99 -16.55 3.21
C GLY A 94 7.86 -17.73 3.69
N LEU A 95 7.36 -18.96 3.55
CA LEU A 95 8.11 -20.19 3.85
C LEU A 95 9.06 -20.61 2.72
N ALA A 96 8.67 -20.37 1.46
CA ALA A 96 9.45 -20.76 0.29
C ALA A 96 10.58 -19.78 -0.07
N VAL A 97 10.46 -18.51 0.30
CA VAL A 97 11.46 -17.48 0.01
C VAL A 97 12.68 -17.66 0.93
N GLY A 98 13.77 -18.18 0.36
CA GLY A 98 15.06 -18.30 1.04
C GLY A 98 15.68 -16.95 1.43
N ASP A 99 16.58 -16.98 2.41
CA ASP A 99 17.22 -15.79 2.99
C ASP A 99 17.96 -14.92 1.96
N ALA A 100 18.52 -15.53 0.91
CA ALA A 100 19.18 -14.82 -0.19
C ALA A 100 18.18 -13.97 -0.99
N THR A 101 17.02 -14.53 -1.33
CA THR A 101 15.94 -13.84 -2.04
C THR A 101 15.32 -12.75 -1.18
N ALA A 102 15.10 -13.02 0.11
CA ALA A 102 14.64 -12.01 1.08
C ALA A 102 15.60 -10.82 1.18
N ARG A 103 16.92 -11.07 1.22
CA ARG A 103 17.94 -10.01 1.20
C ARG A 103 17.94 -9.22 -0.11
N ARG A 104 17.75 -9.87 -1.27
CA ARG A 104 17.61 -9.19 -2.57
C ARG A 104 16.37 -8.31 -2.63
N LEU A 105 15.24 -8.74 -2.06
CA LEU A 105 14.06 -7.88 -1.89
C LEU A 105 14.41 -6.67 -1.01
N GLY A 106 15.10 -6.89 0.10
CA GLY A 106 15.56 -5.83 0.99
C GLY A 106 16.56 -4.83 0.38
N SER A 107 17.31 -5.22 -0.66
CA SER A 107 18.19 -4.30 -1.40
C SER A 107 17.43 -3.46 -2.43
N HIS A 108 16.31 -3.96 -2.97
CA HIS A 108 15.44 -3.25 -3.91
C HIS A 108 14.21 -2.70 -3.20
N TRP A 109 14.44 -1.87 -2.19
CA TRP A 109 13.40 -1.38 -1.28
C TRP A 109 12.32 -0.54 -1.99
N MET A 110 12.69 0.27 -2.99
CA MET A 110 11.75 1.05 -3.80
C MET A 110 10.82 0.13 -4.59
N ALA A 111 11.39 -0.83 -5.32
CA ALA A 111 10.62 -1.78 -6.11
C ALA A 111 9.69 -2.62 -5.22
N THR A 112 10.17 -3.03 -4.03
CA THR A 112 9.35 -3.76 -3.06
C THR A 112 8.15 -2.94 -2.60
N ALA A 113 8.34 -1.65 -2.30
CA ALA A 113 7.24 -0.76 -1.92
C ALA A 113 6.24 -0.58 -3.07
N VAL A 114 6.72 -0.38 -4.31
CA VAL A 114 5.86 -0.26 -5.49
C VAL A 114 5.05 -1.55 -5.70
N VAL A 115 5.71 -2.71 -5.73
CA VAL A 115 5.06 -4.02 -5.93
C VAL A 115 4.02 -4.28 -4.86
N LEU A 116 4.33 -4.02 -3.58
CA LEU A 116 3.36 -4.17 -2.50
C LEU A 116 2.12 -3.30 -2.72
N SER A 117 2.32 -2.03 -3.09
CA SER A 117 1.20 -1.12 -3.35
C SER A 117 0.36 -1.56 -4.55
N LEU A 118 0.99 -2.10 -5.61
CA LEU A 118 0.27 -2.68 -6.74
C LEU A 118 -0.52 -3.93 -6.34
N LEU A 119 0.03 -4.77 -5.47
CA LEU A 119 -0.70 -5.92 -4.91
C LEU A 119 -1.89 -5.49 -4.06
N VAL A 120 -1.76 -4.40 -3.27
CA VAL A 120 -2.89 -3.82 -2.52
C VAL A 120 -3.96 -3.29 -3.48
N THR A 121 -3.58 -2.58 -4.55
CA THR A 121 -4.50 -2.15 -5.62
C THR A 121 -5.21 -3.33 -6.27
N ALA A 122 -4.47 -4.37 -6.65
CA ALA A 122 -5.04 -5.57 -7.28
C ALA A 122 -5.98 -6.31 -6.32
N THR A 123 -5.62 -6.41 -5.04
CA THR A 123 -6.47 -7.02 -4.01
C THR A 123 -7.75 -6.22 -3.84
N ARG A 124 -7.65 -4.88 -3.77
CA ARG A 124 -8.83 -4.01 -3.70
C ARG A 124 -9.73 -4.22 -4.93
N PHE A 125 -9.16 -4.21 -6.12
CA PHE A 125 -9.91 -4.45 -7.36
C PHE A 125 -10.62 -5.81 -7.36
N ALA A 126 -9.91 -6.88 -6.96
CA ALA A 126 -10.46 -8.22 -6.87
C ALA A 126 -11.61 -8.30 -5.85
N LEU A 127 -11.47 -7.61 -4.71
CA LEU A 127 -12.52 -7.53 -3.70
C LEU A 127 -13.76 -6.78 -4.21
N ASP A 128 -13.59 -5.69 -4.96
CA ASP A 128 -14.74 -5.01 -5.59
C ASP A 128 -15.43 -5.90 -6.62
N LYS A 129 -14.65 -6.62 -7.44
CA LYS A 129 -15.19 -7.60 -8.39
C LYS A 129 -15.88 -8.78 -7.70
N ALA A 130 -15.45 -9.11 -6.49
CA ALA A 130 -16.08 -10.10 -5.63
C ALA A 130 -17.27 -9.53 -4.82
N ALA A 131 -17.71 -8.30 -5.07
CA ALA A 131 -18.76 -7.63 -4.30
C ALA A 131 -18.53 -7.67 -2.78
N ALA A 132 -17.26 -7.60 -2.35
CA ALA A 132 -16.92 -7.67 -0.95
C ALA A 132 -17.52 -6.45 -0.20
N PRO A 133 -17.92 -6.63 1.08
CA PRO A 133 -18.60 -5.57 1.80
C PRO A 133 -17.71 -4.32 1.98
N PRO A 134 -18.30 -3.11 2.04
CA PRO A 134 -17.53 -1.87 2.18
C PRO A 134 -16.63 -1.80 3.41
N SER A 135 -16.93 -2.56 4.47
CA SER A 135 -16.08 -2.67 5.66
C SER A 135 -14.70 -3.26 5.35
N TRP A 136 -14.56 -4.01 4.26
CA TRP A 136 -13.32 -4.69 3.85
C TRP A 136 -12.65 -3.96 2.71
N THR A 137 -13.43 -3.51 1.73
CA THR A 137 -12.87 -2.85 0.56
C THR A 137 -12.28 -1.49 0.98
N ARG A 138 -12.99 -0.65 1.75
CA ARG A 138 -12.54 0.71 2.14
C ARG A 138 -11.17 0.79 2.86
N PRO A 139 -10.84 -0.08 3.82
CA PRO A 139 -9.53 -0.05 4.47
C PRO A 139 -8.40 -0.55 3.56
N ILE A 140 -8.69 -1.37 2.55
CA ILE A 140 -7.68 -1.89 1.61
C ILE A 140 -7.53 -0.89 0.47
N GLY A 141 -6.50 -0.06 0.54
CA GLY A 141 -6.23 0.90 -0.53
C GLY A 141 -4.87 1.57 -0.39
N VAL A 142 -4.26 1.87 -1.55
CA VAL A 142 -2.95 2.53 -1.60
C VAL A 142 -2.92 3.93 -1.00
N THR A 143 -4.08 4.53 -0.73
CA THR A 143 -4.22 5.81 -0.05
C THR A 143 -3.66 5.79 1.37
N TRP A 144 -3.65 4.64 2.04
CA TRP A 144 -3.24 4.52 3.44
C TRP A 144 -1.77 4.14 3.63
N LEU A 145 -1.12 3.68 2.57
CA LEU A 145 0.28 3.24 2.58
C LEU A 145 1.33 4.36 2.71
N PRO A 146 1.12 5.61 2.24
CA PRO A 146 2.20 6.59 2.19
C PRO A 146 2.91 6.85 3.53
N PRO A 147 2.24 6.98 4.69
CA PRO A 147 2.93 7.15 5.97
C PRO A 147 3.87 5.98 6.30
N ILE A 148 3.45 4.74 6.02
CA ILE A 148 4.25 3.52 6.28
C ILE A 148 5.44 3.46 5.32
N VAL A 149 5.21 3.74 4.04
CA VAL A 149 6.27 3.80 3.01
C VAL A 149 7.26 4.94 3.31
N GLY A 150 6.78 6.08 3.79
CA GLY A 150 7.62 7.20 4.21
C GLY A 150 8.49 6.86 5.41
N ALA A 151 7.93 6.21 6.43
CA ALA A 151 8.69 5.66 7.55
C ALA A 151 9.78 4.68 7.06
N PHE A 152 9.41 3.77 6.15
CA PHE A 152 10.33 2.81 5.55
C PHE A 152 11.48 3.49 4.79
N PHE A 153 11.15 4.44 3.91
CA PHE A 153 12.14 5.19 3.12
C PHE A 153 13.05 6.04 4.00
N ALA A 154 12.53 6.65 5.07
CA ALA A 154 13.32 7.45 5.99
C ALA A 154 14.38 6.63 6.74
N LEU A 155 14.02 5.42 7.21
CA LEU A 155 14.97 4.53 7.86
C LEU A 155 16.02 3.99 6.86
N HIS A 156 15.66 3.79 5.60
CA HIS A 156 16.62 3.44 4.54
C HIS A 156 17.57 4.60 4.21
N ALA A 157 17.03 5.80 3.98
CA ALA A 157 17.81 6.99 3.71
C ALA A 157 18.79 7.29 4.85
N LYS A 158 18.35 7.17 6.11
CA LYS A 158 19.21 7.34 7.29
C LYS A 158 20.39 6.37 7.30
N LYS A 159 20.18 5.10 6.93
CA LYS A 159 21.27 4.10 6.84
C LYS A 159 22.27 4.42 5.72
N GLU A 160 21.80 5.04 4.64
CA GLU A 160 22.62 5.46 3.50
C GLU A 160 23.27 6.85 3.69
N GLY A 161 23.11 7.48 4.87
CA GLY A 161 23.60 8.85 5.12
C GLY A 161 22.85 9.94 4.34
N ARG A 162 21.66 9.62 3.83
CA ARG A 162 20.83 10.49 2.99
C ARG A 162 19.80 11.26 3.81
N GLY A 163 19.61 12.54 3.48
CA GLY A 163 18.69 13.43 4.19
C GLY A 163 17.23 13.29 3.75
N LEU A 164 16.35 14.02 4.47
CA LEU A 164 14.89 14.05 4.22
C LEU A 164 14.50 14.49 2.80
N ARG A 165 15.31 15.31 2.13
CA ARG A 165 15.10 15.69 0.73
C ARG A 165 15.09 14.46 -0.20
N ASN A 166 15.95 13.48 0.05
CA ASN A 166 15.98 12.25 -0.74
C ASN A 166 14.76 11.38 -0.45
N VAL A 167 14.24 11.41 0.78
CA VAL A 167 12.97 10.74 1.13
C VAL A 167 11.82 11.36 0.34
N ALA A 168 11.74 12.70 0.27
CA ALA A 168 10.70 13.39 -0.50
C ALA A 168 10.75 13.04 -2.00
N TRP A 169 11.94 13.05 -2.61
CA TRP A 169 12.10 12.61 -4.01
C TRP A 169 11.76 11.14 -4.22
N SER A 170 12.14 10.28 -3.29
CA SER A 170 11.80 8.85 -3.34
C SER A 170 10.28 8.65 -3.24
N LEU A 171 9.62 9.36 -2.33
CA LEU A 171 8.16 9.35 -2.20
C LEU A 171 7.45 9.89 -3.45
N LEU A 172 8.02 10.89 -4.11
CA LEU A 172 7.48 11.42 -5.35
C LEU A 172 7.57 10.39 -6.48
N ALA A 173 8.74 9.77 -6.66
CA ALA A 173 8.95 8.72 -7.65
C ALA A 173 8.04 7.50 -7.38
N TYR A 174 7.97 7.05 -6.12
CA TYR A 174 7.04 6.03 -5.67
C TYR A 174 5.58 6.42 -5.96
N GLY A 175 5.20 7.66 -5.65
CA GLY A 175 3.86 8.20 -5.87
C GLY A 175 3.48 8.14 -7.34
N PHE A 176 4.33 8.62 -8.24
CA PHE A 176 4.07 8.54 -9.68
C PHE A 176 4.05 7.11 -10.21
N ALA A 177 4.91 6.22 -9.72
CA ALA A 177 4.91 4.82 -10.16
C ALA A 177 3.60 4.12 -9.78
N VAL A 178 3.18 4.20 -8.51
CA VAL A 178 1.95 3.57 -8.03
C VAL A 178 0.72 4.24 -8.62
N ARG A 179 0.68 5.58 -8.63
CA ARG A 179 -0.50 6.31 -9.10
C ARG A 179 -0.63 6.33 -10.61
N GLY A 180 0.48 6.25 -11.35
CA GLY A 180 0.45 6.02 -12.79
C GLY A 180 -0.19 4.67 -13.14
N ALA A 181 0.14 3.61 -12.39
CA ALA A 181 -0.51 2.31 -12.55
C ALA A 181 -2.00 2.35 -12.19
N VAL A 182 -2.37 3.05 -11.11
CA VAL A 182 -3.79 3.24 -10.75
C VAL A 182 -4.52 4.07 -11.81
N ALA A 183 -3.91 5.13 -12.34
CA ALA A 183 -4.49 5.94 -13.41
C ALA A 183 -4.73 5.10 -14.67
N LEU A 184 -3.78 4.24 -15.04
CA LEU A 184 -3.94 3.30 -16.14
C LEU A 184 -5.09 2.31 -15.85
N LEU A 185 -5.17 1.77 -14.63
CA LEU A 185 -6.28 0.91 -14.23
C LEU A 185 -7.63 1.63 -14.30
N ASN A 186 -7.73 2.89 -13.88
CA ASN A 186 -8.95 3.69 -14.03
C ASN A 186 -9.36 3.84 -15.49
N VAL A 187 -8.41 4.17 -16.38
CA VAL A 187 -8.68 4.28 -17.81
C VAL A 187 -9.19 2.95 -18.35
N LEU A 188 -8.46 1.85 -18.13
CA LEU A 188 -8.85 0.52 -18.60
C LEU A 188 -10.18 0.05 -18.01
N ALA A 189 -10.42 0.29 -16.72
CA ALA A 189 -11.66 -0.07 -16.07
C ALA A 189 -12.85 0.69 -16.65
N THR A 190 -12.67 1.96 -16.96
CA THR A 190 -13.72 2.81 -17.53
C THR A 190 -13.97 2.50 -19.00
N THR A 191 -12.91 2.31 -19.81
CA THR A 191 -13.07 2.00 -21.24
C THR A 191 -13.67 0.62 -21.48
N LEU A 192 -13.43 -0.34 -20.58
CA LEU A 192 -13.95 -1.70 -20.67
C LEU A 192 -15.25 -1.90 -19.87
N GLY A 193 -15.76 -0.87 -19.18
CA GLY A 193 -16.98 -0.97 -18.36
C GLY A 193 -16.87 -2.05 -17.27
N LEU A 194 -15.73 -2.07 -16.56
CA LEU A 194 -15.44 -3.14 -15.60
C LEU A 194 -16.22 -3.00 -14.29
N GLY A 195 -17.07 -2.01 -14.06
CA GLY A 195 -17.97 -2.08 -12.90
C GLY A 195 -17.25 -2.22 -11.56
N SER A 196 -16.23 -1.37 -11.34
CA SER A 196 -15.42 -1.35 -10.12
C SER A 196 -15.32 0.06 -9.58
N HIS A 197 -14.72 0.27 -8.40
CA HIS A 197 -14.54 1.64 -7.90
C HIS A 197 -13.53 2.47 -8.74
N TYR A 198 -12.79 1.83 -9.66
CA TYR A 198 -11.92 2.51 -10.63
C TYR A 198 -12.63 2.85 -11.93
N ASP A 199 -13.81 2.28 -12.17
CA ASP A 199 -14.65 2.59 -13.33
C ASP A 199 -15.48 3.84 -13.04
N VAL A 200 -15.23 4.90 -13.81
CA VAL A 200 -15.93 6.17 -13.68
C VAL A 200 -16.97 6.40 -14.77
N SER A 201 -17.26 5.40 -15.62
CA SER A 201 -18.19 5.54 -16.76
C SER A 201 -19.59 6.03 -16.32
N ASN A 202 -20.07 5.52 -15.17
CA ASN A 202 -21.36 5.91 -14.58
C ASN A 202 -21.35 7.33 -13.94
N LEU A 203 -20.20 8.01 -13.87
CA LEU A 203 -20.08 9.36 -13.33
C LEU A 203 -20.25 10.44 -14.39
N VAL A 204 -21.48 10.60 -14.86
CA VAL A 204 -21.80 11.61 -15.87
C VAL A 204 -22.23 12.95 -15.27
N TYR A 205 -22.67 13.01 -14.02
CA TYR A 205 -23.04 14.25 -13.34
C TYR A 205 -22.32 14.39 -12.00
N ILE A 206 -21.46 15.40 -11.88
CA ILE A 206 -20.71 15.67 -10.64
C ILE A 206 -20.91 17.10 -10.21
N LYS A 207 -21.36 17.28 -8.97
CA LYS A 207 -21.39 18.58 -8.33
C LYS A 207 -20.00 18.94 -7.84
N ASN A 208 -19.44 20.03 -8.36
CA ASN A 208 -18.21 20.61 -7.83
C ASN A 208 -18.47 21.06 -6.37
N PRO A 209 -17.74 20.51 -5.39
CA PRO A 209 -17.96 20.82 -3.97
C PRO A 209 -17.60 22.26 -3.61
N MET A 210 -16.71 22.90 -4.38
CA MET A 210 -16.20 24.25 -4.09
C MET A 210 -17.08 25.32 -4.73
N SER A 211 -17.48 25.15 -5.99
CA SER A 211 -18.32 26.13 -6.71
C SER A 211 -19.82 25.83 -6.62
N GLY A 212 -20.21 24.62 -6.20
CA GLY A 212 -21.60 24.16 -6.21
C GLY A 212 -22.17 23.88 -7.61
N HIS A 213 -21.40 24.12 -8.67
CA HIS A 213 -21.82 23.95 -10.05
C HIS A 213 -21.83 22.46 -10.45
N TRP A 214 -22.81 22.06 -11.26
CA TRP A 214 -22.89 20.71 -11.80
C TRP A 214 -22.10 20.64 -13.10
N HIS A 215 -21.16 19.70 -13.16
CA HIS A 215 -20.47 19.33 -14.39
C HIS A 215 -21.10 18.08 -14.96
N GLU A 216 -21.41 18.15 -16.25
CA GLU A 216 -21.89 17.03 -17.05
C GLU A 216 -20.75 16.52 -17.92
N PHE A 217 -20.59 15.20 -17.97
CA PHE A 217 -19.59 14.53 -18.79
C PHE A 217 -20.29 13.49 -19.66
N ALA A 218 -19.84 13.36 -20.92
CA ALA A 218 -20.18 12.19 -21.71
C ALA A 218 -19.46 10.95 -21.12
N SER A 219 -20.18 9.84 -20.96
CA SER A 219 -19.63 8.59 -20.44
C SER A 219 -18.47 8.08 -21.31
N GLY A 220 -17.36 7.71 -20.67
CA GLY A 220 -16.13 7.25 -21.32
C GLY A 220 -15.34 8.35 -22.05
N SER A 221 -15.80 9.60 -22.01
CA SER A 221 -15.13 10.70 -22.71
C SER A 221 -13.75 11.02 -22.13
N PHE A 222 -12.88 11.61 -22.95
CA PHE A 222 -11.58 12.08 -22.48
C PHE A 222 -11.74 13.10 -21.34
N GLU A 223 -12.73 13.98 -21.41
CA GLU A 223 -12.98 14.98 -20.36
C GLU A 223 -13.32 14.30 -19.02
N GLN A 224 -14.21 13.29 -19.05
CA GLN A 224 -14.54 12.48 -17.87
C GLN A 224 -13.28 11.80 -17.30
N LEU A 225 -12.52 11.11 -18.14
CA LEU A 225 -11.28 10.41 -17.72
C LEU A 225 -10.23 11.39 -17.19
N PHE A 226 -10.07 12.55 -17.83
CA PHE A 226 -9.08 13.54 -17.43
C PHE A 226 -9.40 14.10 -16.05
N PHE A 227 -10.61 14.59 -15.82
CA PHE A 227 -10.97 15.24 -14.56
C PHE A 227 -11.21 14.25 -13.41
N LEU A 228 -11.67 13.04 -13.70
CA LEU A 228 -12.09 12.08 -12.65
C LEU A 228 -11.06 10.99 -12.36
N ALA A 229 -10.16 10.71 -13.30
CA ALA A 229 -9.10 9.73 -13.13
C ALA A 229 -7.70 10.35 -13.20
N LEU A 230 -7.32 10.93 -14.35
CA LEU A 230 -5.93 11.31 -14.60
C LEU A 230 -5.45 12.45 -13.68
N LEU A 231 -6.20 13.55 -13.62
CA LEU A 231 -5.84 14.71 -12.80
C LEU A 231 -5.77 14.36 -11.30
N PRO A 232 -6.78 13.69 -10.71
CA PRO A 232 -6.67 13.12 -9.36
C PRO A 232 -5.43 12.26 -9.15
N GLN A 233 -5.21 11.25 -9.98
CA GLN A 233 -4.15 10.25 -9.77
C GLN A 233 -2.75 10.80 -10.06
N LEU A 234 -2.59 11.74 -10.98
CA LEU A 234 -1.28 12.22 -11.41
C LEU A 234 -0.88 13.57 -10.78
N VAL A 235 -1.81 14.29 -10.14
CA VAL A 235 -1.51 15.58 -9.49
C VAL A 235 -1.82 15.54 -8.00
N PHE A 236 -3.09 15.36 -7.64
CA PHE A 236 -3.51 15.47 -6.24
C PHE A 236 -2.99 14.32 -5.37
N TRP A 237 -3.10 13.09 -5.85
CA TRP A 237 -2.67 11.91 -5.10
C TRP A 237 -1.15 11.79 -4.91
N PRO A 238 -0.28 12.18 -5.87
CA PRO A 238 1.15 12.23 -5.65
C PRO A 238 1.55 13.30 -4.62
N ILE A 239 0.93 14.48 -4.65
CA ILE A 239 1.12 15.52 -3.63
C ILE A 239 0.74 14.98 -2.24
N TYR A 240 -0.44 14.37 -2.13
CA TYR A 240 -0.90 13.72 -0.90
C TYR A 240 0.09 12.64 -0.43
N THR A 241 0.60 11.81 -1.34
CA THR A 241 1.55 10.73 -1.05
C THR A 241 2.85 11.26 -0.46
N VAL A 242 3.39 12.34 -1.03
CA VAL A 242 4.59 12.99 -0.50
C VAL A 242 4.30 13.61 0.87
N ALA A 243 3.22 14.39 1.00
CA ALA A 243 2.90 15.08 2.25
C ALA A 243 2.70 14.10 3.42
N THR A 244 1.86 13.09 3.24
CA THR A 244 1.56 12.09 4.28
C THR A 244 2.72 11.12 4.51
N GLY A 245 3.47 10.77 3.46
CA GLY A 245 4.70 9.99 3.60
C GLY A 245 5.77 10.73 4.39
N MET A 246 5.92 12.04 4.21
CA MET A 246 6.85 12.85 4.98
C MET A 246 6.46 12.94 6.47
N ILE A 247 5.17 12.91 6.80
CA ILE A 247 4.71 12.77 8.20
C ILE A 247 5.19 11.45 8.80
N GLY A 248 4.97 10.33 8.09
CA GLY A 248 5.44 9.01 8.53
C GLY A 248 6.97 8.93 8.64
N ALA A 249 7.69 9.52 7.69
CA ALA A 249 9.15 9.65 7.72
C ALA A 249 9.63 10.41 8.97
N PHE A 250 9.00 11.54 9.28
CA PHE A 250 9.33 12.35 10.45
C PHE A 250 9.08 11.56 11.75
N LEU A 251 7.91 10.92 11.87
CA LEU A 251 7.57 10.09 13.03
C LEU A 251 8.58 8.96 13.23
N ALA A 252 8.96 8.25 12.16
CA ALA A 252 9.93 7.16 12.25
C ALA A 252 11.31 7.65 12.73
N LEU A 253 11.77 8.80 12.25
CA LEU A 253 13.06 9.37 12.65
C LEU A 253 13.07 9.89 14.09
N ARG A 254 11.92 10.30 14.63
CA ARG A 254 11.76 10.79 16.00
C ARG A 254 11.52 9.69 17.02
N LEU A 255 10.74 8.67 16.65
CA LEU A 255 10.26 7.64 17.57
C LEU A 255 11.16 6.41 17.62
N VAL A 256 11.94 6.13 16.57
CA VAL A 256 12.87 4.99 16.59
C VAL A 256 14.13 5.38 17.39
N PRO A 257 14.43 4.72 18.53
CA PRO A 257 15.57 5.04 19.36
C PRO A 257 16.87 5.03 18.56
N ARG A 258 17.77 5.99 18.85
CA ARG A 258 19.08 6.11 18.18
C ARG A 258 19.91 4.83 18.26
N GLU A 259 19.68 4.00 19.27
CA GLU A 259 20.43 2.77 19.57
C GLU A 259 20.03 1.55 18.74
N LEU A 260 18.88 1.57 18.04
CA LEU A 260 18.43 0.49 17.15
C LEU A 260 18.82 0.71 15.68
N GLY A 261 19.61 1.75 15.40
CA GLY A 261 20.25 1.93 14.10
C GLY A 261 21.45 0.99 13.94
N PRO A 262 21.75 0.47 12.73
CA PRO A 262 22.96 -0.33 12.53
C PRO A 262 24.17 0.52 12.92
N ARG A 263 24.99 0.00 13.85
CA ARG A 263 26.30 0.56 14.16
C ARG A 263 27.09 0.54 12.86
N VAL A 264 27.28 1.70 12.25
CA VAL A 264 28.29 1.88 11.21
C VAL A 264 29.62 1.64 11.92
N PRO A 265 30.40 0.60 11.57
CA PRO A 265 31.75 0.51 12.08
C PRO A 265 32.50 1.74 11.57
N VAL A 266 32.90 2.61 12.49
CA VAL A 266 33.84 3.69 12.18
C VAL A 266 35.17 3.01 11.89
N VAL A 267 35.40 2.66 10.63
CA VAL A 267 36.71 2.24 10.16
C VAL A 267 37.49 3.52 9.87
N GLY A 268 38.47 3.79 10.73
CA GLY A 268 39.67 4.55 10.37
C GLY A 268 39.61 6.07 10.50
N ALA A 269 39.74 6.57 11.72
CA ALA A 269 40.45 7.83 11.95
C ALA A 269 41.13 7.76 13.33
N GLY A 270 42.43 7.51 13.33
CA GLY A 270 43.27 7.64 14.53
C GLY A 270 43.92 6.35 15.02
N VAL A 271 44.68 5.64 14.17
CA VAL A 271 45.89 4.98 14.70
C VAL A 271 46.89 6.11 14.90
N GLY A 272 46.94 6.64 16.12
CA GLY A 272 48.01 7.56 16.51
C GLY A 272 49.33 6.82 16.37
N MET A 273 50.15 7.23 15.40
CA MET A 273 51.55 6.85 15.38
C MET A 273 52.19 7.45 16.63
N ALA A 274 52.65 6.57 17.52
CA ALA A 274 53.52 6.95 18.62
C ALA A 274 54.82 7.57 18.04
N PRO A 275 55.34 8.66 18.61
CA PRO A 275 56.59 9.25 18.14
C PRO A 275 57.74 8.28 18.45
N ALA A 276 58.56 8.01 17.43
CA ALA A 276 59.78 7.23 17.56
C ALA A 276 60.73 7.87 18.58
N GLN A 277 61.17 7.10 19.57
CA GLN A 277 62.28 7.49 20.43
C GLN A 277 63.58 7.51 19.63
N PRO A 278 64.46 8.50 19.80
CA PRO A 278 65.78 8.49 19.21
C PRO A 278 66.70 7.54 20.02
N GLU A 279 67.28 6.56 19.33
CA GLU A 279 68.38 5.76 19.87
C GLU A 279 69.61 6.67 20.10
N ARG A 280 70.23 6.51 21.27
CA ARG A 280 71.56 7.02 21.62
C ARG A 280 72.58 5.92 21.45
#